data_AF-A0A174NNP8-F1
#
_entry.id   AF-A0A174NNP8-F1
#
_cell.length_a   1.000
_cell.length_b   1.000
_cell.length_c   1.000
_cell.angle_alpha   90.00
_cell.angle_beta   90.00
_cell.angle_gamma   90.00
#
_symmetry.space_group_name_H-M   'P 1'
#
loop_
_entity.id
_entity.type
_entity.pdbx_description
1 polymer ?
#
loop_
_entity_poly.entity_id
_entity_poly.type
_entity_poly.pdbx_seq_one_letter_code
_entity_poly.pdbx_strand_id
1 'polypeptide(L)'
;MYKAEGIFLFAHGENGELYHKKLNIVDLAIAFRKDPEEIQKLYAYDINEDDLIDGKEFLWAIRKRAIINRYGVLHHIFVDGFESNLGIANNDFYQGEFLVTEDCFEELCERHDIKVHWSKARRIII
;
A
#
# COMPACT_ATOMS: atom_id res chain seq x y z
N MET A 1 -3.15 -14.25 8.27
CA MET A 1 -2.22 -14.30 7.12
C MET A 1 -2.96 -13.75 5.93
N TYR A 2 -2.63 -12.53 5.55
CA TYR A 2 -3.18 -11.84 4.39
C TYR A 2 -2.45 -12.33 3.14
N LYS A 3 -3.18 -12.61 2.05
CA LYS A 3 -2.58 -13.04 0.78
C LYS A 3 -3.00 -12.06 -0.30
N ALA A 4 -2.03 -11.32 -0.84
CA ALA A 4 -2.31 -10.45 -1.96
C ALA A 4 -2.49 -11.27 -3.25
N GLU A 5 -3.36 -10.80 -4.13
CA GLU A 5 -3.67 -11.41 -5.43
C GLU A 5 -2.57 -11.19 -6.47
N GLY A 6 -1.57 -10.35 -6.14
CA GLY A 6 -0.46 -9.96 -6.98
C GLY A 6 -0.04 -8.54 -6.65
N ILE A 7 0.37 -7.78 -7.67
CA ILE A 7 0.80 -6.38 -7.51
C ILE A 7 -0.06 -5.38 -8.30
N PHE A 8 -0.24 -4.20 -7.73
CA PHE A 8 -0.85 -3.02 -8.32
C PHE A 8 0.17 -1.89 -8.30
N LEU A 9 0.82 -1.69 -9.45
CA LEU A 9 1.89 -0.70 -9.59
C LEU A 9 1.34 0.61 -10.13
N PHE A 10 1.65 1.71 -9.46
CA PHE A 10 1.47 3.07 -9.94
C PHE A 10 2.77 3.60 -10.56
N ALA A 11 2.63 4.38 -11.63
CA ALA A 11 3.73 5.08 -12.30
C ALA A 11 3.25 6.41 -12.89
N HIS A 12 4.17 7.35 -13.06
CA HIS A 12 3.88 8.62 -13.73
C HIS A 12 4.18 8.52 -15.23
N GLY A 13 3.28 9.06 -16.06
CA GLY A 13 3.50 9.26 -17.48
C GLY A 13 4.24 10.57 -17.79
N GLU A 14 4.50 10.81 -19.08
CA GLU A 14 5.23 12.00 -19.56
C GLU A 14 4.52 13.33 -19.26
N ASN A 15 3.19 13.32 -19.11
CA ASN A 15 2.37 14.53 -18.89
C ASN A 15 1.74 14.60 -17.48
N GLY A 16 2.29 13.88 -16.50
CA GLY A 16 1.71 13.82 -15.15
C GLY A 16 0.46 12.92 -15.04
N GLU A 17 0.15 12.18 -16.09
CA GLU A 17 -0.88 11.13 -16.06
C GLU A 17 -0.49 10.02 -15.08
N LEU A 18 -1.45 9.57 -14.29
CA LEU A 18 -1.28 8.45 -13.38
C LEU A 18 -1.59 7.14 -14.12
N TYR A 19 -0.55 6.37 -14.41
CA TYR A 19 -0.70 5.03 -14.96
C TYR A 19 -0.71 4.01 -13.84
N HIS A 20 -1.44 2.93 -14.08
CA HIS A 20 -1.38 1.77 -13.22
C HIS A 20 -1.33 0.47 -14.00
N LYS A 21 -0.72 -0.55 -13.40
CA LYS A 21 -0.66 -1.91 -13.92
C LYS A 21 -0.96 -2.92 -12.82
N LYS A 22 -1.95 -3.77 -13.08
CA LYS A 22 -2.23 -4.96 -12.28
C LYS A 22 -1.50 -6.16 -12.89
N LEU A 23 -0.84 -6.95 -12.06
CA LEU A 23 -0.25 -8.24 -12.41
C LEU A 23 -0.66 -9.23 -11.33
N ASN A 24 -1.48 -10.22 -11.68
CA ASN A 24 -1.86 -11.27 -10.73
C ASN A 24 -0.73 -12.29 -10.54
N ILE A 25 -0.88 -13.21 -9.59
CA ILE A 25 0.12 -14.26 -9.34
C ILE A 25 0.50 -15.05 -10.59
N VAL A 26 -0.44 -15.34 -11.49
CA VAL A 26 -0.17 -16.07 -12.74
C VAL A 26 0.69 -15.23 -13.69
N ASP A 27 0.38 -13.93 -13.85
CA ASP A 27 1.17 -13.02 -14.66
C ASP A 27 2.61 -12.90 -14.13
N LEU A 28 2.75 -12.82 -12.81
CA LEU A 28 4.04 -12.77 -12.12
C LEU A 28 4.81 -14.09 -12.28
N ALA A 29 4.14 -15.24 -12.15
CA ALA A 29 4.73 -16.56 -12.38
C ALA A 29 5.31 -16.70 -13.79
N ILE A 30 4.59 -16.20 -14.80
CA ILE A 30 5.10 -16.14 -16.18
C ILE A 30 6.33 -15.24 -16.27
N ALA A 31 6.27 -14.03 -15.70
CA ALA A 31 7.37 -13.05 -15.75
C ALA A 31 8.65 -13.58 -15.08
N PHE A 32 8.52 -14.25 -13.94
CA PHE A 32 9.65 -14.81 -13.19
C PHE A 32 10.03 -16.23 -13.62
N ARG A 33 9.27 -16.85 -14.54
CA ARG A 33 9.45 -18.25 -14.98
C ARG A 33 9.45 -19.22 -13.79
N LYS A 34 8.47 -19.07 -12.90
CA LYS A 34 8.30 -19.87 -11.69
C LYS A 34 6.90 -20.46 -11.60
N ASP A 35 6.72 -21.39 -10.67
CA ASP A 35 5.40 -21.92 -10.34
C ASP A 35 4.54 -20.86 -9.59
N PRO A 36 3.23 -20.74 -9.90
CA PRO A 36 2.34 -19.81 -9.20
C PRO A 36 2.31 -19.99 -7.67
N GLU A 37 2.43 -21.22 -7.14
CA GLU A 37 2.45 -21.45 -5.70
C GLU A 37 3.73 -20.91 -5.06
N GLU A 38 4.87 -20.96 -5.77
CA GLU A 38 6.11 -20.34 -5.31
C GLU A 38 6.01 -18.82 -5.28
N ILE A 39 5.37 -18.23 -6.29
CA ILE A 39 5.13 -16.78 -6.33
C ILE A 39 4.15 -16.35 -5.25
N GLN A 40 3.05 -17.08 -5.04
CA GLN A 40 2.05 -16.73 -4.02
C GLN A 40 2.66 -16.64 -2.62
N LYS A 41 3.67 -17.46 -2.31
CA LYS A 41 4.39 -17.40 -1.02
C LYS A 41 5.12 -16.07 -0.79
N LEU A 42 5.52 -15.38 -1.85
CA LEU A 42 6.18 -14.07 -1.78
C LEU A 42 5.19 -12.94 -1.46
N TYR A 43 3.91 -13.15 -1.76
CA TYR A 43 2.81 -12.19 -1.56
C TYR A 43 1.84 -12.68 -0.46
N ALA A 44 2.33 -13.53 0.44
CA ALA A 44 1.63 -13.98 1.63
C ALA A 44 2.28 -13.34 2.85
N TYR A 45 1.51 -12.56 3.59
CA TYR A 45 1.99 -11.75 4.70
C TYR A 45 1.41 -12.23 6.02
N ASP A 46 2.23 -12.25 7.06
CA ASP A 46 1.79 -12.52 8.42
C ASP A 46 1.09 -11.30 9.03
N ILE A 47 -0.06 -10.96 8.43
CA ILE A 47 -0.93 -9.85 8.79
C ILE A 47 -2.31 -10.44 9.06
N ASN A 48 -2.98 -9.98 10.13
CA ASN A 48 -4.41 -10.22 10.30
C ASN A 48 -5.18 -9.15 9.51
N GLU A 49 -6.21 -9.56 8.78
CA GLU A 49 -7.00 -8.63 7.96
C GLU A 49 -7.69 -7.57 8.83
N ASP A 50 -8.08 -7.93 10.06
CA ASP A 50 -8.64 -7.01 11.06
C ASP A 50 -7.65 -5.93 11.53
N ASP A 51 -6.34 -6.12 11.32
CA ASP A 51 -5.30 -5.13 11.66
C ASP A 51 -5.10 -4.09 10.55
N LEU A 52 -5.75 -4.26 9.39
CA LEU A 52 -5.65 -3.33 8.27
C LEU A 52 -6.55 -2.13 8.48
N ILE A 53 -5.98 -0.94 8.29
CA ILE A 53 -6.70 0.34 8.37
C ILE A 53 -7.35 0.61 7.01
N ASP A 54 -8.61 1.04 7.00
CA ASP A 54 -9.25 1.51 5.78
C ASP A 54 -8.55 2.76 5.22
N GLY A 55 -8.42 2.86 3.89
CA GLY A 55 -7.72 3.97 3.24
C GLY A 55 -8.24 5.35 3.63
N LYS A 56 -9.55 5.52 3.76
CA LYS A 56 -10.15 6.81 4.16
C LYS A 56 -9.88 7.11 5.64
N GLU A 57 -9.94 6.09 6.50
CA GLU A 57 -9.59 6.22 7.92
C GLU A 57 -8.11 6.56 8.12
N PHE A 58 -7.23 5.92 7.36
CA PHE A 58 -5.79 6.20 7.34
C PHE A 58 -5.51 7.64 6.92
N LEU A 59 -6.12 8.09 5.82
CA LEU A 59 -5.99 9.47 5.34
C LEU A 59 -6.49 10.47 6.39
N TRP A 60 -7.64 10.20 7.01
CA TRP A 60 -8.18 11.03 8.09
C TRP A 60 -7.22 11.10 9.29
N ALA A 61 -6.60 9.99 9.66
CA ALA A 61 -5.63 9.94 10.76
C ALA A 61 -4.36 10.77 10.46
N ILE A 62 -3.90 10.79 9.20
CA ILE A 62 -2.80 11.68 8.75
C ILE A 62 -3.23 13.14 8.84
N ARG A 63 -4.42 13.50 8.31
CA ARG A 63 -4.98 14.86 8.38
C ARG A 63 -5.07 15.37 9.83
N LYS A 64 -5.38 14.48 10.78
CA LYS A 64 -5.43 14.79 12.22
C LYS A 64 -4.09 14.71 12.94
N ARG A 65 -3.00 14.41 12.24
CA ARG A 65 -1.65 14.20 12.79
C ARG A 65 -1.58 13.10 13.85
N ALA A 66 -2.51 12.15 13.80
CA ALA A 66 -2.48 10.94 14.62
C ALA A 66 -1.49 9.90 14.03
N ILE A 67 -1.32 9.91 12.72
CA ILE A 67 -0.27 9.19 11.98
C ILE A 67 0.65 10.23 11.33
N ILE A 68 1.93 10.19 11.68
CA ILE A 68 3.01 11.04 11.14
C ILE A 68 4.30 10.21 11.08
N ASN A 69 5.30 10.64 10.29
CA ASN A 69 6.52 9.86 10.04
C ASN A 69 7.23 9.39 11.31
N ARG A 70 7.29 10.23 12.36
CA ARG A 70 8.00 9.89 13.61
C ARG A 70 7.26 8.87 14.49
N TYR A 71 5.99 8.58 14.22
CA TYR A 71 5.17 7.71 15.07
C TYR A 71 5.12 6.27 14.59
N GLY A 72 5.56 5.96 13.38
CA GLY A 72 5.43 4.62 12.85
C GLY A 72 5.89 4.47 11.41
N VAL A 73 5.69 3.27 10.91
CA VAL A 73 6.12 2.83 9.58
C VAL A 73 4.93 2.24 8.84
N LEU A 74 4.72 2.72 7.63
CA LEU A 74 3.90 2.12 6.59
C LEU A 74 4.65 0.92 6.02
N HIS A 75 4.07 -0.26 6.15
CA HIS A 75 4.66 -1.49 5.64
C HIS A 75 4.09 -1.85 4.28
N HIS A 76 2.76 -1.88 4.17
CA HIS A 76 2.04 -2.31 2.97
C HIS A 76 0.82 -1.43 2.71
N ILE A 77 0.55 -1.19 1.43
CA ILE A 77 -0.75 -0.70 0.96
C ILE A 77 -1.29 -1.73 -0.01
N PHE A 78 -2.51 -2.20 0.25
CA PHE A 78 -3.24 -3.07 -0.65
C PHE A 78 -4.32 -2.28 -1.38
N VAL A 79 -4.39 -2.43 -2.70
CA VAL A 79 -5.39 -1.78 -3.56
C VAL A 79 -6.16 -2.89 -4.28
N ASP A 80 -7.46 -3.00 -4.00
CA ASP A 80 -8.34 -4.07 -4.48
C ASP A 80 -7.78 -5.49 -4.20
N GLY A 81 -7.09 -5.69 -3.07
CA GLY A 81 -6.47 -6.97 -2.71
C GLY A 81 -5.06 -7.23 -3.29
N PHE A 82 -4.49 -6.28 -4.03
CA PHE A 82 -3.14 -6.39 -4.61
C PHE A 82 -2.14 -5.55 -3.82
N GLU A 83 -0.92 -6.06 -3.61
CA GLU A 83 0.18 -5.28 -3.01
C GLU A 83 0.51 -4.08 -3.91
N SER A 84 0.63 -2.90 -3.33
CA SER A 84 0.87 -1.68 -4.08
C SER A 84 2.10 -0.92 -3.61
N ASN A 85 2.76 -0.28 -4.58
CA ASN A 85 3.83 0.68 -4.31
C ASN A 85 3.30 2.06 -3.88
N LEU A 86 1.97 2.22 -3.76
CA LEU A 86 1.33 3.47 -3.38
C LEU A 86 1.89 4.02 -2.06
N GLY A 87 2.07 5.34 -2.01
CA GLY A 87 2.43 6.08 -0.82
C GLY A 87 1.75 7.44 -0.81
N ILE A 88 1.89 8.17 0.29
CA ILE A 88 1.27 9.48 0.45
C ILE A 88 2.24 10.50 1.04
N ALA A 89 2.18 11.73 0.53
CA ALA A 89 2.89 12.90 1.01
C ALA A 89 1.91 13.94 1.57
N ASN A 90 1.78 14.02 2.89
CA ASN A 90 0.84 14.90 3.58
C ASN A 90 1.23 15.15 5.05
N ASN A 91 1.16 16.40 5.54
CA ASN A 91 1.17 16.75 6.98
C ASN A 91 2.20 15.99 7.84
N ASP A 92 3.48 16.05 7.45
CA ASP A 92 4.61 15.36 8.12
C ASP A 92 4.61 13.83 7.98
N PHE A 93 3.81 13.30 7.07
CA PHE A 93 3.81 11.91 6.63
C PHE A 93 4.25 11.80 5.16
N TYR A 94 5.32 11.06 4.91
CA TYR A 94 5.94 10.86 3.60
C TYR A 94 6.50 9.43 3.55
N GLN A 95 5.63 8.46 3.26
CA GLN A 95 6.01 7.04 3.22
C GLN A 95 5.29 6.30 2.07
N GLY A 96 5.90 5.19 1.66
CA GLY A 96 5.57 4.44 0.45
C GLY A 96 6.56 4.73 -0.68
N GLU A 97 6.46 3.99 -1.77
CA GLU A 97 7.44 4.07 -2.88
C GLU A 97 7.00 5.08 -3.96
N PHE A 98 5.69 5.17 -4.22
CA PHE A 98 5.09 6.10 -5.17
C PHE A 98 4.19 7.10 -4.43
N LEU A 99 4.79 8.24 -4.06
CA LEU A 99 4.10 9.25 -3.25
C LEU A 99 3.10 10.06 -4.08
N VAL A 100 1.83 10.03 -3.66
CA VAL A 100 0.79 10.91 -4.19
C VAL A 100 0.43 12.00 -3.20
N THR A 101 -0.22 13.07 -3.70
CA THR A 101 -0.80 14.12 -2.86
C THR A 101 -2.03 13.60 -2.11
N GLU A 102 -2.44 14.35 -1.09
CA GLU A 102 -3.69 14.10 -0.34
C GLU A 102 -4.90 13.92 -1.26
N ASP A 103 -5.16 14.89 -2.15
CA ASP A 103 -6.33 14.88 -3.03
C ASP A 103 -6.34 13.66 -3.96
N CYS A 104 -5.16 13.26 -4.47
CA CYS A 104 -5.02 12.09 -5.32
C CYS A 104 -5.24 10.79 -4.53
N PHE A 105 -4.74 10.71 -3.30
CA PHE A 105 -5.01 9.56 -2.43
C PHE A 105 -6.49 9.44 -2.08
N GLU A 106 -7.17 10.56 -1.82
CA GLU A 106 -8.62 10.59 -1.58
C GLU A 106 -9.41 10.11 -2.81
N GLU A 107 -9.07 10.58 -4.02
CA GLU A 107 -9.69 10.09 -5.26
C GLU A 107 -9.49 8.57 -5.44
N LEU A 108 -8.30 8.05 -5.15
CA LEU A 108 -8.04 6.61 -5.21
C LEU A 108 -8.90 5.84 -4.21
N CYS A 109 -9.11 6.36 -3.00
CA CYS A 109 -10.00 5.77 -2.00
C CYS A 109 -11.49 5.78 -2.41
N GLU A 110 -11.90 6.66 -3.32
CA GLU A 110 -13.27 6.63 -3.87
C GLU A 110 -13.44 5.60 -4.99
N ARG A 111 -12.34 5.17 -5.60
CA ARG A 111 -12.34 4.29 -6.79
C ARG A 111 -11.92 2.85 -6.49
N HIS A 112 -11.19 2.65 -5.40
CA HIS A 112 -10.58 1.37 -5.03
C HIS A 112 -10.80 1.05 -3.56
N ASP A 113 -10.84 -0.24 -3.24
CA ASP A 113 -10.76 -0.68 -1.84
C ASP A 113 -9.29 -0.62 -1.41
N ILE A 114 -8.96 0.36 -0.56
CA ILE A 114 -7.59 0.57 -0.08
C ILE A 114 -7.50 0.10 1.37
N LYS A 115 -6.56 -0.80 1.64
CA LYS A 115 -6.23 -1.29 2.99
C LYS A 115 -4.78 -1.01 3.30
N VAL A 116 -4.52 -0.51 4.51
CA VAL A 116 -3.20 0.00 4.89
C VAL A 116 -2.68 -0.75 6.11
N HIS A 117 -1.51 -1.35 5.98
CA HIS A 117 -0.78 -1.91 7.11
C HIS A 117 0.25 -0.89 7.60
N TRP A 118 -0.09 -0.21 8.70
CA TRP A 118 0.78 0.74 9.38
C TRP A 118 0.97 0.35 10.84
N SER A 119 2.19 0.46 11.35
CA SER A 119 2.48 0.11 12.74
C SER A 119 3.16 1.27 13.47
N LYS A 120 2.77 1.48 14.74
CA LYS A 120 3.46 2.44 15.61
C LYS A 120 4.89 2.00 15.87
N ALA A 121 5.81 2.95 15.83
CA ALA A 121 7.17 2.76 16.28
C ALA A 121 7.14 2.32 17.76
N ARG A 122 7.70 1.15 18.05
CA ARG A 122 7.89 0.72 19.44
C ARG A 122 8.88 1.68 20.09
N ARG A 123 8.45 2.42 21.12
CA ARG A 123 9.39 3.15 21.97
C ARG A 123 10.29 2.11 22.65
N ILE A 124 11.57 2.09 22.29
CA ILE A 124 12.58 1.44 23.11
C ILE A 124 12.73 2.35 24.34
N ILE A 125 12.20 1.91 25.49
CA ILE A 125 12.59 2.49 26.78
C ILE A 125 13.96 1.87 27.06
N ILE A 126 15.02 2.66 26.88
CA ILE A 126 16.40 2.30 27.23
C ILE A 126 16.63 2.69 28.69
#